data_AF-A0A3N9TUQ5-F1
#
_entry.id   AF-A0A3N9TUQ5-F1
#
_cell.length_a   1.000
_cell.length_b   1.000
_cell.length_c   1.000
_cell.angle_alpha   90.00
_cell.angle_beta   90.00
_cell.angle_gamma   90.00
#
_symmetry.space_group_name_H-M   'P 1'
#
loop_
_entity.id
_entity.type
_entity.pdbx_description
1 polymer ?
#
loop_
_entity_poly.entity_id
_entity_poly.type
_entity_poly.pdbx_seq_one_letter_code
_entity_poly.pdbx_strand_id
1 'polypeptide(L)'
;MSKKYTDEFLIEELQRISTKIGRPPSGLAEYRYKYTAVDRFGSWEHTLRMAGLTLYATEDEGLEIRARYIREVKEIYRIWGRVPRCRDFEDIQTVKYYFRTLSGLLEASGMIKKPNGNWEIPKDFLTDAEAKNDHK
;
A
#
# COMPACT_ATOMS: atom_id res chain seq x y z
N MET A 1 8.86 -13.85 34.63
CA MET A 1 8.71 -12.47 34.13
C MET A 1 7.25 -12.24 33.80
N SER A 2 6.63 -11.15 34.26
CA SER A 2 5.24 -10.84 33.95
C SER A 2 5.09 -10.47 32.47
N LYS A 3 4.16 -11.11 31.77
CA LYS A 3 3.82 -10.77 30.39
C LYS A 3 3.21 -9.37 30.38
N LYS A 4 3.95 -8.37 29.86
CA LYS A 4 3.49 -6.97 29.80
C LYS A 4 2.26 -6.78 28.90
N TYR A 5 2.01 -7.70 27.97
CA TYR A 5 0.87 -7.72 27.06
C TYR A 5 0.33 -9.14 26.94
N THR A 6 -0.99 -9.28 26.78
CA THR A 6 -1.66 -10.57 26.51
C THR A 6 -1.55 -10.94 25.04
N ASP A 7 -1.77 -12.22 24.74
CA ASP A 7 -1.71 -12.76 23.38
C ASP A 7 -2.85 -12.14 22.54
N GLU A 8 -4.04 -12.03 23.13
CA GLU A 8 -5.22 -11.36 22.57
C GLU A 8 -4.93 -9.92 22.19
N PHE A 9 -4.35 -9.12 23.10
CA PHE A 9 -4.00 -7.73 22.82
C PHE A 9 -3.06 -7.59 21.62
N LEU A 10 -2.07 -8.50 21.49
CA LEU A 10 -1.14 -8.45 20.37
C LEU A 10 -1.87 -8.70 19.04
N ILE A 11 -2.80 -9.65 19.01
CA ILE A 11 -3.58 -9.99 17.82
C ILE A 11 -4.60 -8.89 17.47
N GLU A 12 -5.38 -8.41 18.44
CA GLU A 12 -6.36 -7.35 18.22
C GLU A 12 -5.71 -6.05 17.73
N GLU A 13 -4.59 -5.67 18.33
CA GLU A 13 -3.87 -4.46 17.91
C GLU A 13 -3.27 -4.62 16.51
N LEU A 14 -2.83 -5.83 16.15
CA LEU A 14 -2.33 -6.13 14.82
C LEU A 14 -3.46 -6.03 13.76
N GLN A 15 -4.64 -6.57 14.06
CA GLN A 15 -5.82 -6.44 13.22
C GLN A 15 -6.25 -4.98 13.09
N ARG A 16 -6.32 -4.23 14.20
CA ARG A 16 -6.68 -2.82 14.21
C ARG A 16 -5.77 -1.99 13.31
N ILE A 17 -4.45 -2.19 13.41
CA ILE A 17 -3.49 -1.49 12.55
C ILE A 17 -3.66 -1.93 11.10
N SER A 18 -3.85 -3.22 10.84
CA SER A 18 -4.08 -3.74 9.49
C SER A 18 -5.31 -3.10 8.83
N THR A 19 -6.43 -3.02 9.54
CA THR A 19 -7.64 -2.33 9.09
C THR A 19 -7.39 -0.84 8.84
N LYS A 20 -6.62 -0.18 9.71
CA LYS A 20 -6.31 1.25 9.57
C LYS A 20 -5.48 1.55 8.33
N ILE A 21 -4.48 0.71 8.01
CA ILE A 21 -3.58 0.93 6.87
C ILE A 21 -4.05 0.18 5.60
N GLY A 22 -5.13 -0.60 5.69
CA GLY A 22 -5.69 -1.38 4.58
C GLY A 22 -4.79 -2.51 4.09
N ARG A 23 -3.84 -2.98 4.90
CA ARG A 23 -2.94 -4.10 4.59
C ARG A 23 -2.25 -4.62 5.85
N PRO A 24 -1.68 -5.84 5.83
CA PRO A 24 -0.80 -6.31 6.90
C PRO A 24 0.36 -5.33 7.18
N PRO A 25 0.68 -5.06 8.46
CA PRO A 25 1.88 -4.31 8.82
C PRO A 25 3.15 -5.02 8.36
N SER A 26 4.07 -4.25 7.78
CA SER A 26 5.33 -4.74 7.21
C SER A 26 6.42 -4.94 8.27
N GLY A 27 6.33 -4.22 9.40
CA GLY A 27 7.42 -4.22 10.37
C GLY A 27 7.17 -3.42 11.64
N LEU A 28 8.26 -3.24 12.39
CA LEU A 28 8.27 -2.60 13.71
C LEU A 28 7.78 -1.15 13.66
N ALA A 29 8.07 -0.44 12.57
CA ALA A 29 7.66 0.96 12.39
C ALA A 29 6.13 1.14 12.38
N GLU A 30 5.41 0.10 11.94
CA GLU A 30 3.94 0.10 11.85
C GLU A 30 3.30 -0.65 13.01
N TYR A 31 3.98 -1.68 13.53
CA TYR A 31 3.53 -2.48 14.66
C TYR A 31 4.63 -2.55 15.73
N ARG A 32 4.54 -1.65 16.71
CA ARG A 32 5.54 -1.48 17.79
C ARG A 32 5.79 -2.75 18.63
N TYR A 33 4.88 -3.71 18.61
CA TYR A 33 4.99 -4.95 19.38
C TYR A 33 5.56 -6.12 18.56
N LYS A 34 6.12 -5.86 17.36
CA LYS A 34 6.63 -6.90 16.46
C LYS A 34 7.53 -7.91 17.15
N TYR A 35 8.54 -7.44 17.90
CA TYR A 35 9.46 -8.37 18.57
C TYR A 35 8.78 -9.19 19.67
N THR A 36 7.86 -8.59 20.45
CA THR A 36 7.09 -9.32 21.46
C THR A 36 6.19 -10.37 20.84
N ALA A 37 5.55 -10.06 19.72
CA ALA A 37 4.70 -11.00 19.00
C ALA A 37 5.51 -12.11 18.34
N VAL A 38 6.66 -11.80 17.72
CA VAL A 38 7.57 -12.81 17.13
C VAL A 38 8.15 -13.73 18.20
N ASP A 39 8.60 -13.19 19.34
CA ASP A 39 9.10 -13.99 20.46
C ASP A 39 8.02 -14.97 20.98
N ARG A 40 6.77 -14.53 20.98
CA ARG A 40 5.65 -15.30 21.51
C ARG A 40 5.06 -16.31 20.54
N PHE A 41 4.92 -15.94 19.27
CA PHE A 41 4.28 -16.75 18.24
C PHE A 41 5.31 -17.42 17.30
N GLY A 42 6.60 -17.21 17.54
CA GLY A 42 7.73 -17.85 16.85
C GLY A 42 8.21 -17.12 15.60
N SER A 43 7.30 -16.62 14.75
CA SER A 43 7.67 -15.89 13.54
C SER A 43 6.67 -14.78 13.20
N TRP A 44 7.11 -13.82 12.37
CA TRP A 44 6.22 -12.73 11.93
C TRP A 44 5.10 -13.24 11.02
N GLU A 45 5.41 -14.18 10.14
CA GLU A 45 4.40 -14.85 9.32
C GLU A 45 3.36 -15.56 10.19
N HIS A 46 3.81 -16.31 11.20
CA HIS A 46 2.90 -17.00 12.10
C HIS A 46 2.04 -16.01 12.89
N THR A 47 2.63 -14.90 13.35
CA THR A 47 1.91 -13.81 14.02
C THR A 47 0.79 -13.25 13.14
N LEU A 48 1.06 -12.97 11.86
CA LEU A 48 0.06 -12.50 10.91
C LEU A 48 -1.05 -13.54 10.73
N ARG A 49 -0.68 -14.82 10.56
CA ARG A 49 -1.64 -15.93 10.41
C ARG A 49 -2.58 -16.05 11.62
N MET A 50 -2.05 -15.86 12.84
CA MET A 50 -2.85 -15.84 14.07
C MET A 50 -3.87 -14.69 14.10
N ALA A 51 -3.58 -13.59 13.41
CA ALA A 51 -4.49 -12.46 13.24
C ALA A 51 -5.44 -12.60 12.03
N GLY A 52 -5.43 -13.75 11.34
CA GLY A 52 -6.18 -13.94 10.09
C GLY A 52 -5.62 -13.14 8.91
N LEU A 53 -4.37 -12.69 9.01
CA LEU A 53 -3.68 -11.91 8.00
C LEU A 53 -2.65 -12.76 7.25
N THR A 54 -2.40 -12.41 5.99
CA THR A 54 -1.32 -12.97 5.18
C THR A 54 -0.18 -11.96 5.05
N LEU A 55 1.03 -12.43 4.72
CA LEU A 55 2.21 -11.56 4.47
C LEU A 55 1.98 -10.58 3.32
N TYR A 56 1.21 -11.05 2.34
CA TYR A 56 0.74 -10.32 1.17
C TYR A 56 -0.76 -10.10 1.32
N ALA A 57 -1.28 -8.90 1.04
CA ALA A 57 -2.73 -8.75 0.88
C ALA A 57 -3.24 -9.76 -0.16
N THR A 58 -4.52 -10.15 -0.08
CA THR A 58 -5.07 -11.07 -1.08
C THR A 58 -4.90 -10.48 -2.48
N GLU A 59 -4.85 -11.33 -3.51
CA GLU A 59 -4.61 -10.86 -4.89
C GLU A 59 -5.65 -9.80 -5.31
N ASP A 60 -6.92 -10.01 -4.93
CA ASP A 60 -8.03 -9.11 -5.19
C ASP A 60 -7.90 -7.75 -4.46
N GLU A 61 -7.64 -7.75 -3.14
CA GLU A 61 -7.39 -6.53 -2.38
C GLU A 61 -6.17 -5.77 -2.91
N GLY A 62 -5.13 -6.50 -3.30
CA GLY A 62 -3.92 -5.92 -3.89
C GLY A 62 -4.18 -5.25 -5.23
N LEU A 63 -5.08 -5.79 -6.06
CA LEU A 63 -5.49 -5.20 -7.33
C LEU A 63 -6.26 -3.90 -7.12
N GLU A 64 -7.25 -3.89 -6.22
CA GLU A 64 -8.00 -2.67 -5.90
C GLU A 64 -7.12 -1.55 -5.36
N ILE A 65 -6.19 -1.87 -4.45
CA ILE A 65 -5.27 -0.87 -3.89
C ILE A 65 -4.33 -0.35 -4.96
N ARG A 66 -3.80 -1.21 -5.84
CA ARG A 66 -2.99 -0.78 -6.99
C ARG A 66 -3.78 0.18 -7.88
N ALA A 67 -5.00 -0.19 -8.26
CA ALA A 67 -5.87 0.63 -9.10
C ALA A 67 -6.22 1.98 -8.44
N ARG A 68 -6.45 2.01 -7.12
CA ARG A 68 -6.66 3.25 -6.35
C ARG A 68 -5.47 4.20 -6.49
N TYR A 69 -4.25 3.74 -6.23
CA TYR A 69 -3.07 4.61 -6.32
C TYR A 69 -2.77 5.09 -7.73
N ILE A 70 -3.06 4.27 -8.76
CA ILE A 70 -2.97 4.72 -10.16
C ILE A 70 -3.95 5.86 -10.44
N ARG A 71 -5.20 5.76 -9.98
CA ARG A 71 -6.19 6.85 -10.09
C ARG A 71 -5.75 8.10 -9.32
N GLU A 72 -5.20 7.94 -8.13
CA GLU A 72 -4.71 9.04 -7.30
C GLU A 72 -3.55 9.79 -7.99
N VAL A 73 -2.64 9.08 -8.65
CA VAL A 73 -1.58 9.71 -9.47
C VAL A 73 -2.17 10.57 -10.58
N LYS A 74 -3.19 10.06 -11.29
CA LYS A 74 -3.87 10.81 -12.36
C LYS A 74 -4.59 12.05 -11.81
N GLU A 75 -5.23 11.93 -10.66
CA GLU A 75 -5.95 13.04 -10.01
C GLU A 75 -4.99 14.15 -9.55
N ILE A 76 -3.89 13.78 -8.87
CA ILE A 76 -2.87 14.75 -8.46
C ILE A 76 -2.30 15.47 -9.68
N TYR A 77 -1.99 14.73 -10.77
CA TYR A 77 -1.52 15.34 -12.00
C TYR A 77 -2.55 16.30 -12.62
N ARG A 78 -3.84 15.90 -12.64
CA ARG A 78 -4.94 16.72 -13.15
C ARG A 78 -5.11 18.03 -12.37
N ILE A 79 -5.03 17.98 -11.04
CA ILE A 79 -5.27 19.13 -10.17
C ILE A 79 -4.04 20.06 -10.13
N TRP A 80 -2.83 19.49 -10.06
CA TRP A 80 -1.60 20.25 -9.76
C TRP A 80 -0.72 20.49 -10.99
N GLY A 81 -0.98 19.82 -12.11
CA GLY A 81 -0.21 19.94 -13.35
C GLY A 81 1.24 19.45 -13.23
N ARG A 82 1.55 18.59 -12.26
CA ARG A 82 2.91 18.07 -12.01
C ARG A 82 2.90 16.60 -11.60
N VAL A 83 4.05 15.95 -11.76
CA VAL A 83 4.28 14.58 -11.31
C VAL A 83 4.16 14.50 -9.77
N PRO A 84 3.42 13.51 -9.23
CA PRO A 84 3.33 13.28 -7.80
C PRO A 84 4.69 12.94 -7.16
N ARG A 85 4.84 13.33 -5.90
CA ARG A 85 6.00 13.09 -5.03
C ARG A 85 5.54 12.37 -3.77
N CYS A 86 6.47 11.82 -3.00
CA CYS A 86 6.16 11.05 -1.79
C CYS A 86 5.23 11.74 -0.79
N ARG A 87 5.25 13.08 -0.71
CA ARG A 87 4.44 13.87 0.21
C ARG A 87 3.00 14.10 -0.26
N ASP A 88 2.69 13.77 -1.51
CA ASP A 88 1.36 13.94 -2.09
C ASP A 88 0.44 12.74 -1.76
N PHE A 89 0.99 11.64 -1.25
CA PHE A 89 0.26 10.43 -0.87
C PHE A 89 0.09 10.37 0.64
N GLU A 90 -1.11 10.00 1.09
CA GLU A 90 -1.40 9.81 2.52
C GLU A 90 -0.54 8.69 3.13
N ASP A 91 -0.44 7.55 2.42
CA ASP A 91 0.34 6.40 2.86
C ASP A 91 1.38 5.95 1.83
N ILE A 92 2.52 6.64 1.88
CA ILE A 92 3.69 6.29 1.07
C ILE A 92 4.23 4.88 1.36
N GLN A 93 3.98 4.30 2.53
CA GLN A 93 4.45 2.95 2.85
C GLN A 93 3.63 1.92 2.07
N THR A 94 2.33 2.14 1.94
CA THR A 94 1.47 1.29 1.11
C THR A 94 1.82 1.39 -0.38
N VAL A 95 2.17 2.58 -0.87
CA VAL A 95 2.75 2.72 -2.24
C VAL A 95 4.01 1.87 -2.38
N LYS A 96 4.96 1.98 -1.45
CA LYS A 96 6.21 1.20 -1.47
C LYS A 96 5.95 -0.30 -1.36
N TYR A 97 4.94 -0.71 -0.62
CA TYR A 97 4.57 -2.11 -0.49
C TYR A 97 4.08 -2.70 -1.82
N TYR A 98 3.11 -2.07 -2.48
CA TYR A 98 2.53 -2.60 -3.72
C TYR A 98 3.42 -2.37 -4.95
N PHE A 99 4.08 -1.23 -5.04
CA PHE A 99 4.83 -0.82 -6.23
C PHE A 99 6.35 -0.90 -6.08
N ARG A 100 6.84 -1.35 -4.91
CA ARG A 100 8.27 -1.33 -4.47
C ARG A 100 8.86 0.07 -4.33
N THR A 101 8.53 0.98 -5.24
CA THR A 101 9.02 2.36 -5.29
C THR A 101 7.94 3.29 -5.83
N LEU A 102 8.07 4.60 -5.55
CA LEU A 102 7.22 5.60 -6.20
C LEU A 102 7.40 5.60 -7.72
N SER A 103 8.63 5.36 -8.22
CA SER A 103 8.85 5.21 -9.68
C SER A 103 8.00 4.07 -10.25
N GLY A 104 7.94 2.92 -9.57
CA GLY A 104 7.11 1.80 -10.01
C GLY A 104 5.62 2.13 -10.07
N LEU A 105 5.12 2.97 -9.17
CA LEU A 105 3.74 3.48 -9.24
C LEU A 105 3.54 4.41 -10.45
N LEU A 106 4.45 5.36 -10.66
CA LEU A 106 4.36 6.29 -11.79
C LEU A 106 4.43 5.55 -13.14
N GLU A 107 5.32 4.57 -13.26
CA GLU A 107 5.40 3.68 -14.42
C GLU A 107 4.10 2.89 -14.62
N ALA A 108 3.55 2.31 -13.54
CA ALA A 108 2.28 1.59 -13.58
C ALA A 108 1.08 2.49 -13.95
N SER A 109 1.16 3.80 -13.68
CA SER A 109 0.13 4.76 -14.10
C SER A 109 0.21 5.13 -15.58
N GLY A 110 1.26 4.68 -16.30
CA GLY A 110 1.50 5.00 -17.71
C GLY A 110 2.49 6.14 -17.94
N MET A 111 3.15 6.69 -16.91
CA MET A 111 4.23 7.66 -17.10
C MET A 111 5.52 6.96 -17.54
N ILE A 112 6.27 7.60 -18.43
CA ILE A 112 7.49 7.03 -19.00
C ILE A 112 8.71 7.69 -18.36
N LYS A 113 9.56 6.90 -17.71
CA LYS A 113 10.83 7.40 -17.15
C LYS A 113 11.88 7.54 -18.25
N LYS A 114 12.33 8.76 -18.50
CA LYS A 114 13.39 9.06 -19.49
C LYS A 114 14.79 8.77 -18.92
N PRO A 115 15.80 8.54 -19.78
CA PRO A 115 17.18 8.31 -19.35
C PRO A 115 17.79 9.45 -18.53
N ASN A 116 17.35 10.68 -18.75
CA ASN A 116 17.77 11.87 -17.99
C ASN A 116 17.12 11.99 -16.60
N GLY A 117 16.27 11.03 -16.21
CA GLY A 117 15.58 11.02 -14.92
C GLY A 117 14.25 11.79 -14.90
N ASN A 118 13.89 12.49 -15.98
CA ASN A 118 12.60 13.18 -16.09
C ASN A 118 11.48 12.21 -16.48
N TRP A 119 10.24 12.63 -16.22
CA TRP A 119 9.04 11.89 -16.59
C TRP A 119 8.42 12.47 -17.85
N GLU A 120 8.08 11.60 -18.80
CA GLU A 120 7.21 11.92 -19.91
C GLU A 120 5.80 11.44 -19.62
N ILE A 121 4.83 12.32 -19.83
CA ILE A 121 3.42 12.07 -19.64
C ILE A 121 2.80 11.91 -21.02
N PRO A 122 2.32 10.71 -21.39
CA PRO A 122 1.65 10.50 -22.67
C PRO A 122 0.45 11.43 -22.85
N LYS A 123 0.13 11.79 -24.10
CA LYS A 123 -1.05 12.63 -24.40
C LYS A 123 -2.36 12.01 -23.90
N ASP A 124 -2.42 10.69 -23.91
CA ASP A 124 -3.57 9.87 -23.49
C ASP A 124 -3.51 9.51 -21.98
N PHE A 125 -2.69 10.19 -21.19
CA PHE A 125 -2.46 9.81 -19.79
C PHE A 125 -3.70 9.98 -18.89
N LEU A 126 -4.49 11.02 -19.13
CA LEU A 126 -5.71 11.31 -18.38
C LEU A 126 -6.96 10.68 -18.98
N THR A 127 -6.88 10.20 -20.22
CA THR A 127 -7.91 9.39 -20.83
C THR A 127 -7.72 7.97 -20.32
N ASP A 128 -8.35 7.68 -19.18
CA ASP A 128 -8.85 6.32 -19.03
C ASP A 128 -9.74 6.08 -20.24
N ALA A 129 -9.52 5.00 -20.99
CA ALA A 129 -10.56 4.49 -21.85
C ALA A 129 -11.75 4.25 -20.93
N GLU A 130 -12.68 5.21 -20.88
CA GLU A 130 -14.03 4.99 -20.40
C GLU A 130 -14.58 3.87 -21.29
N ALA A 131 -14.31 2.63 -20.89
CA ALA A 131 -15.17 1.52 -21.18
C ALA A 131 -16.51 1.90 -20.55
N LYS A 132 -17.34 2.55 -21.37
CA LYS A 132 -18.78 2.36 -21.45
C LYS A 132 -19.35 1.69 -20.20
N ASN A 133 -19.55 2.46 -19.14
CA ASN A 133 -20.64 2.15 -18.22
C ASN A 133 -21.81 3.06 -18.59
N ASP A 134 -22.32 2.82 -19.81
CA ASP A 134 -23.73 2.95 -20.09
C ASP A 134 -24.40 1.81 -19.30
N HIS A 135 -24.84 2.11 -18.09
CA HIS A 135 -25.87 1.32 -17.43
C HIS A 135 -27.19 2.03 -17.70
N LYS A 136 -27.82 1.60 -18.79
CA LYS A 136 -29.24 1.77 -19.05
C LYS A 136 -30.04 0.72 -18.29
#